data_AF-A0A1I2L9Q6-F1
#
_entry.id   AF-A0A1I2L9Q6-F1
#
_cell.length_a   1.000
_cell.length_b   1.000
_cell.length_c   1.000
_cell.angle_alpha   90.00
_cell.angle_beta   90.00
_cell.angle_gamma   90.00
#
_symmetry.space_group_name_H-M   'P 1'
#
loop_
_entity.id
_entity.type
_entity.pdbx_description
1 polymer ?
#
loop_
_entity_poly.entity_id
_entity_poly.type
_entity_poly.pdbx_seq_one_letter_code
_entity_poly.pdbx_strand_id
1 'polypeptide(L)' 'MVDAMIAIVFLFLANFLIAWARQRKKGWLRFFLSAAAFLMLLPAFLFGLRALL' A
#
# COMPACT_ATOMS: atom_id res chain seq x y z
N MET A 1 -19.57 3.72 1.26
CA MET A 1 -19.17 3.74 -0.18
C MET A 1 -17.84 4.44 -0.40
N VAL A 2 -17.67 5.68 0.09
CA VAL A 2 -16.41 6.44 -0.06
C VAL A 2 -15.22 5.74 0.62
N ASP A 3 -15.40 5.15 1.81
CA ASP A 3 -14.34 4.43 2.53
C ASP A 3 -13.81 3.21 1.76
N ALA A 4 -14.68 2.50 1.03
CA ALA A 4 -14.28 1.39 0.17
C ALA A 4 -13.45 1.86 -1.03
N MET A 5 -13.81 3.00 -1.64
CA MET A 5 -13.01 3.60 -2.71
C MET A 5 -11.63 4.02 -2.21
N ILE A 6 -11.56 4.62 -1.01
CA ILE A 6 -10.29 5.00 -0.37
C ILE A 6 -9.44 3.76 -0.11
N ALA A 7 -10.02 2.69 0.44
CA ALA A 7 -9.31 1.44 0.68
C ALA A 7 -8.74 0.84 -0.61
N ILE A 8 -9.51 0.82 -1.70
CA ILE A 8 -9.08 0.33 -3.01
C ILE A 8 -7.93 1.16 -3.57
N VAL A 9 -8.01 2.49 -3.49
CA VAL A 9 -6.93 3.38 -3.96
C VAL A 9 -5.65 3.17 -3.15
N PHE A 10 -5.75 3.04 -1.83
CA PHE A 10 -4.59 2.74 -0.98
C PHE A 10 -3.97 1.37 -1.29
N LEU A 11 -4.79 0.33 -1.49
CA LEU A 11 -4.33 -0.99 -1.91
C LEU A 11 -3.63 -0.95 -3.27
N PHE A 12 -4.18 -0.19 -4.21
CA PHE A 12 -3.58 -0.01 -5.53
C PHE A 12 -2.20 0.67 -5.45
N LEU A 13 -2.09 1.75 -4.67
CA LEU A 13 -0.84 2.45 -4.41
C LEU A 13 0.19 1.55 -3.70
N ALA A 14 -0.22 0.82 -2.66
CA ALA A 14 0.63 -0.12 -1.96
C ALA A 14 1.16 -1.21 -2.92
N ASN A 15 0.28 -1.78 -3.76
CA ASN A 15 0.65 -2.80 -4.72
C ASN A 15 1.62 -2.25 -5.79
N PHE A 16 1.39 -1.03 -6.26
CA PHE A 16 2.29 -0.35 -7.20
C PHE A 16 3.67 -0.10 -6.59
N LEU A 17 3.74 0.38 -5.35
CA LEU A 17 5.02 0.56 -4.63
C LEU A 17 5.75 -0.78 -4.44
N ILE A 18 5.04 -1.87 -4.11
CA ILE A 18 5.64 -3.19 -3.95
C ILE A 18 6.16 -3.72 -5.29
N ALA A 19 5.39 -3.57 -6.37
CA ALA A 19 5.80 -3.97 -7.71
C ALA A 19 7.04 -3.18 -8.17
N TRP A 20 7.06 -1.87 -7.92
CA TRP A 20 8.23 -1.02 -8.21
C TRP A 20 9.44 -1.44 -7.36
N ALA A 21 9.26 -1.67 -6.06
CA ALA A 21 10.32 -2.15 -5.17
C ALA A 21 10.90 -3.48 -5.68
N ARG A 22 10.06 -4.36 -6.22
CA ARG A 22 10.44 -5.67 -6.76
C ARG A 22 11.30 -5.57 -8.02
N GLN A 23 11.06 -4.57 -8.88
CA GLN A 23 11.87 -4.33 -10.07
C GLN A 23 13.27 -3.75 -9.75
N ARG A 24 13.46 -3.17 -8.56
CA ARG A 24 14.78 -2.67 -8.12
C ARG A 24 15.63 -3.83 -7.56
N LYS A 25 16.63 -4.27 -8.32
CA LYS A 25 17.49 -5.43 -7.97
C LYS A 25 18.35 -5.28 -6.71
N LYS A 26 18.88 -4.07 -6.40
CA LYS A 26 19.69 -3.83 -5.18
C LYS A 26 19.79 -2.33 -4.89
N GLY A 27 19.61 -1.91 -3.65
CA GLY A 27 19.80 -0.52 -3.20
C GLY A 27 18.86 -0.14 -2.06
N TRP A 28 19.29 0.82 -1.22
CA TRP A 28 18.49 1.42 -0.13
C TRP A 28 17.08 1.81 -0.56
N LEU A 29 16.90 2.20 -1.83
CA LEU A 29 15.61 2.53 -2.42
C LEU A 29 14.58 1.40 -2.28
N ARG A 30 14.98 0.12 -2.39
CA ARG A 30 14.07 -1.01 -2.21
C ARG A 30 13.60 -1.13 -0.75
N PHE A 31 14.48 -0.83 0.20
CA PHE A 31 14.12 -0.82 1.63
C PHE A 31 13.13 0.32 1.92
N PHE A 32 13.40 1.54 1.42
CA PHE A 32 12.48 2.67 1.57
C PHE A 32 11.13 2.41 0.90
N LEU A 33 11.09 1.87 -0.33
CA LEU A 33 9.82 1.56 -1.00
C LEU A 33 9.06 0.43 -0.29
N SER A 34 9.73 -0.61 0.21
CA SER A 34 9.07 -1.66 0.98
C SER A 34 8.55 -1.16 2.32
N ALA A 35 9.30 -0.31 3.02
CA ALA A 35 8.85 0.32 4.27
C ALA A 35 7.63 1.23 4.03
N ALA A 36 7.67 2.06 2.99
CA ALA A 36 6.55 2.91 2.61
C ALA A 36 5.29 2.10 2.22
N ALA A 37 5.46 1.02 1.47
CA ALA A 37 4.37 0.12 1.12
C ALA A 37 3.76 -0.57 2.36
N PHE A 38 4.59 -0.99 3.30
CA PHE A 38 4.13 -1.59 4.56
C PHE A 38 3.34 -0.59 5.40
N LEU A 39 3.79 0.67 5.42
CA LEU A 39 3.09 1.77 6.08
C LEU A 39 1.75 2.11 5.42
N MET A 40 1.63 1.92 4.09
CA MET A 40 0.36 2.09 3.36
C MET A 40 -0.61 0.92 3.55
N LEU A 41 -0.15 -0.28 3.91
CA LEU A 41 -1.03 -1.42 4.20
C LEU A 41 -1.87 -1.20 5.46
N LEU A 42 -1.32 -0.55 6.48
CA LEU A 42 -2.03 -0.20 7.72
C LEU A 42 -3.29 0.66 7.49
N PRO A 43 -3.22 1.84 6.86
CA PRO A 43 -4.39 2.65 6.57
C PRO A 43 -5.31 1.95 5.57
N ALA A 44 -4.79 1.22 4.57
CA ALA A 44 -5.62 0.45 3.65
C ALA A 44 -6.48 -0.58 4.40
N PHE A 45 -5.88 -1.29 5.36
CA PHE A 45 -6.56 -2.27 6.19
C PHE A 45 -7.61 -1.61 7.10
N LEU A 46 -7.28 -0.49 7.76
CA LEU A 46 -8.23 0.24 8.61
C LEU A 46 -9.44 0.77 7.82
N PHE A 47 -9.22 1.39 6.65
CA PHE A 47 -10.30 1.84 5.79
C PHE A 47 -11.13 0.68 5.23
N GLY A 48 -10.49 -0.43 4.88
CA GLY A 48 -11.17 -1.65 4.45
C GLY A 48 -12.05 -2.24 5.55
N LEU A 49 -11.55 -2.31 6.79
CA LEU A 49 -12.30 -2.79 7.95
C LEU A 49 -13.47 -1.87 8.27
N ARG A 50 -13.26 -0.54 8.22
CA ARG A 50 -14.31 0.46 8.40
C ARG A 50 -15.36 0.42 7.29
N ALA A 51 -14.99 0.05 6.07
CA ALA A 51 -15.95 -0.09 4.97
C ALA A 51 -16.83 -1.35 5.10
N LEU A 52 -16.42 -2.31 5.93
CA LEU A 52 -17.08 -3.60 6.15
C LEU A 52 -18.01 -3.57 7.39
N LEU A 53 -17.70 -2.69 8.34
CA LEU A 53 -18.52 -2.34 9.51
C LEU A 53 -19.61 -1.33 9.14
#